data_AF-A0AAJ2U055-F1
#
_entry.id   AF-A0AAJ2U055-F1
#
_cell.length_a   1.000
_cell.length_b   1.000
_cell.length_c   1.000
_cell.angle_alpha   90.00
_cell.angle_beta   90.00
_cell.angle_gamma   90.00
#
_symmetry.space_group_name_H-M   'P 1'
#
loop_
_entity.id
_entity.type
_entity.pdbx_description
1 polymer ?
#
loop_
_entity_poly.entity_id
_entity_poly.type
_entity_poly.pdbx_seq_one_letter_code
_entity_poly.pdbx_strand_id
1 'polypeptide(L)'
;MTGRDDTADADPGVAIDVRRGNPTDEELAALIAVLSEAYRTEVDEATAPVPPQRSAWELTQRGLRAPLRRDLGWRQGGWQHGC
;
A
#
# COMPACT_ATOMS: atom_id res chain seq x y z
N MET A 1 -13.17 -17.95 -10.93
CA MET A 1 -11.80 -18.08 -11.49
C MET A 1 -11.14 -16.70 -11.50
N THR A 2 -10.49 -16.34 -10.40
CA THR A 2 -9.30 -15.46 -10.27
C THR A 2 -9.06 -15.27 -8.77
N GLY A 3 -8.11 -16.05 -8.23
CA GLY A 3 -7.59 -15.86 -6.88
C GLY A 3 -6.83 -14.54 -6.85
N ARG A 4 -7.22 -13.65 -5.95
CA ARG A 4 -6.61 -12.34 -5.78
C ARG A 4 -5.66 -12.41 -4.59
N ASP A 5 -4.37 -12.45 -4.93
CA ASP A 5 -3.27 -11.85 -4.18
C ASP A 5 -3.10 -12.28 -2.71
N ASP A 6 -2.80 -13.57 -2.46
CA ASP A 6 -2.18 -14.02 -1.18
C ASP A 6 -0.72 -13.50 -1.01
N THR A 7 -0.21 -12.72 -1.97
CA THR A 7 1.15 -12.12 -1.94
C THR A 7 1.17 -10.71 -1.34
N ALA A 8 0.01 -10.12 -1.01
CA ALA A 8 -0.06 -8.76 -0.49
C ALA A 8 0.40 -8.64 0.98
N ASP A 9 0.58 -9.76 1.68
CA ASP A 9 1.08 -9.84 3.06
C ASP A 9 2.51 -10.41 3.13
N ALA A 10 3.23 -10.44 2.01
CA ALA A 10 4.66 -10.58 2.06
C ALA A 10 5.21 -9.22 2.50
N ASP A 11 5.62 -9.10 3.76
CA ASP A 11 6.62 -8.11 4.16
C ASP A 11 7.68 -8.11 3.05
N PRO A 12 7.94 -6.98 2.36
CA PRO A 12 8.94 -6.94 1.30
C PRO A 12 10.29 -7.16 1.96
N GLY A 13 10.59 -8.42 2.25
CA GLY A 13 11.72 -8.83 3.04
C GLY A 13 12.99 -8.29 2.43
N VAL A 14 13.99 -8.10 3.28
CA VAL A 14 15.28 -7.58 2.89
C VAL A 14 15.87 -8.44 1.75
N ALA A 15 16.03 -7.85 0.57
CA ALA A 15 16.63 -8.50 -0.59
C ALA A 15 18.12 -8.19 -0.67
N ILE A 16 18.96 -9.23 -0.75
CA ILE A 16 20.43 -9.11 -0.82
C ILE A 16 20.92 -9.79 -2.11
N ASP A 17 21.70 -9.07 -2.91
CA ASP A 17 22.32 -9.59 -4.15
C ASP A 17 23.86 -9.54 -4.03
N VAL A 18 24.51 -10.70 -4.13
CA VAL A 18 25.97 -10.84 -3.98
C VAL A 18 26.63 -10.65 -5.34
N ARG A 19 27.25 -9.48 -5.54
CA ARG A 19 27.93 -9.15 -6.81
C ARG A 19 29.30 -9.82 -6.99
N ARG A 20 29.97 -10.18 -5.89
CA ARG A 20 31.31 -10.80 -5.88
C ARG A 20 31.52 -11.61 -4.61
N GLY A 21 32.30 -12.69 -4.71
CA GLY A 21 32.62 -13.60 -3.60
C GLY A 21 31.71 -14.84 -3.62
N ASN A 22 31.91 -15.72 -2.65
CA ASN A 22 31.06 -16.89 -2.42
C ASN A 22 30.83 -17.05 -0.92
N PRO A 23 30.01 -16.19 -0.30
CA PRO A 23 29.72 -16.30 1.12
C PRO A 23 29.04 -17.63 1.41
N THR A 24 29.30 -18.14 2.60
CA THR A 24 28.61 -19.33 3.10
C THR A 24 27.19 -18.99 3.52
N ASP A 25 26.33 -20.01 3.61
CA ASP A 25 24.95 -19.87 4.08
C ASP A 25 24.89 -19.28 5.50
N GLU A 26 25.87 -19.64 6.35
CA GLU A 26 25.97 -19.15 7.73
C GLU A 26 26.31 -17.66 7.79
N GLU A 27 27.23 -17.19 6.95
CA GLU A 27 27.58 -15.77 6.85
C GLU A 27 26.40 -14.95 6.31
N LEU A 28 25.66 -15.46 5.32
CA LEU A 28 24.44 -14.81 4.82
C LEU A 28 23.36 -14.74 5.90
N ALA A 29 23.15 -15.82 6.65
CA ALA A 29 22.19 -15.84 7.74
C ALA A 29 22.57 -14.83 8.84
N ALA A 30 23.85 -14.77 9.21
CA ALA A 30 24.36 -13.80 10.18
C ALA A 30 24.13 -12.36 9.70
N LEU A 31 24.40 -12.07 8.43
CA LEU A 31 24.16 -10.75 7.84
C LEU A 31 22.68 -10.36 7.86
N ILE A 32 21.79 -11.27 7.44
CA ILE A 32 20.34 -11.03 7.44
C ILE A 32 19.84 -10.77 8.86
N ALA A 33 20.31 -11.52 9.86
CA ALA A 33 19.92 -11.34 11.25
C ALA A 33 20.30 -9.94 11.78
N VAL A 34 21.55 -9.51 11.52
CA VAL A 34 22.03 -8.18 11.92
C VAL A 34 21.24 -7.07 11.22
N LEU A 35 21.02 -7.18 9.91
CA LEU A 35 20.30 -6.17 9.15
C LEU A 35 18.83 -6.08 9.55
N SER A 36 18.20 -7.22 9.83
CA SER A 36 16.82 -7.29 10.31
C SER A 36 16.66 -6.67 11.70
N GLU A 37 17.64 -6.82 12.59
CA GLU A 37 17.63 -6.13 13.89
C GLU A 37 17.83 -4.63 13.72
N ALA A 38 18.85 -4.20 12.97
CA ALA A 38 19.10 -2.78 12.72
C ALA A 38 17.87 -2.09 12.11
N TYR A 39 17.21 -2.71 11.13
CA TYR A 39 16.01 -2.17 10.53
C TYR A 39 14.84 -2.07 11.51
N ARG A 40 14.65 -3.07 12.40
CA ARG A 40 13.63 -3.00 13.45
C ARG A 40 13.89 -1.85 14.42
N THR A 41 15.14 -1.67 14.86
CA THR A 41 15.50 -0.54 15.72
C THR A 41 15.18 0.81 15.06
N GLU A 42 15.56 0.99 13.80
CA GLU A 42 15.28 2.23 13.06
C GLU A 42 13.77 2.49 12.91
N VAL A 43 12.98 1.44 12.68
CA VAL A 43 11.52 1.54 12.58
C VAL A 43 10.91 1.91 13.95
N ASP A 44 11.38 1.30 15.04
CA ASP A 44 10.87 1.57 16.38
C ASP A 44 11.23 2.99 16.86
N GLU A 45 12.39 3.50 16.45
CA GLU A 45 12.84 4.87 16.76
C GLU A 45 12.29 5.94 15.79
N ALA A 46 11.58 5.52 14.73
CA ALA A 46 11.07 6.44 13.72
C ALA A 46 10.05 7.43 14.32
N THR A 47 10.42 8.71 14.36
CA THR A 47 9.53 9.80 14.81
C THR A 47 8.68 10.38 13.68
N ALA A 48 9.00 10.05 12.43
CA ALA A 48 8.25 10.53 11.28
C ALA A 48 6.86 9.88 11.23
N PRO A 49 5.79 10.63 10.92
CA PRO A 49 4.48 10.04 10.77
C PRO A 49 4.47 9.09 9.58
N VAL A 50 3.92 7.89 9.78
CA VAL A 50 3.69 6.93 8.70
C VAL A 50 2.76 7.59 7.67
N PRO A 51 3.14 7.66 6.38
CA PRO A 51 2.27 8.23 5.37
C PRO A 51 0.97 7.43 5.29
N PRO A 52 -0.21 8.08 5.18
CA PRO A 52 -1.47 7.36 5.08
C PRO A 52 -1.45 6.46 3.85
N GLN A 53 -1.74 5.18 4.05
CA GLN A 53 -1.95 4.25 2.95
C GLN A 53 -3.16 4.71 2.14
N ARG A 54 -3.01 4.76 0.81
CA ARG A 54 -4.12 5.12 -0.07
C ARG A 54 -5.22 4.08 0.07
N SER A 55 -6.42 4.52 0.39
CA SER A 55 -7.59 3.65 0.49
C SER A 55 -7.92 3.01 -0.86
N ALA A 56 -8.57 1.85 -0.83
CA ALA A 56 -9.10 1.20 -2.02
C ALA A 56 -10.01 2.14 -2.83
N TRP A 57 -10.75 3.02 -2.17
CA TRP A 57 -11.55 4.06 -2.82
C TRP A 57 -10.69 5.09 -3.56
N GLU A 58 -9.63 5.63 -2.94
CA GLU A 58 -8.70 6.58 -3.59
C GLU A 58 -7.92 5.97 -4.76
N LEU A 59 -7.65 4.67 -4.73
CA LEU A 59 -7.00 3.95 -5.82
C LEU A 59 -7.96 3.64 -6.98
N THR A 60 -9.26 3.45 -6.68
CA THR A 60 -10.31 3.10 -7.65
C THR A 60 -11.10 4.29 -8.17
N GLN A 61 -10.87 5.51 -7.66
CA GLN A 61 -11.33 6.79 -8.22
C GLN A 61 -10.68 7.10 -9.60
N ARG A 62 -10.66 6.13 -10.51
CA ARG A 62 -10.27 6.32 -11.91
C ARG A 62 -11.36 7.15 -12.58
N GLY A 63 -11.07 8.43 -12.81
CA GLY A 63 -11.87 9.30 -13.67
C GLY A 63 -13.33 9.47 -13.24
N LEU A 64 -13.64 9.27 -11.95
CA LEU A 64 -14.94 9.68 -11.45
C LEU A 64 -14.98 11.21 -11.54
N ARG A 65 -15.86 11.63 -12.46
CA ARG A 65 -16.14 12.97 -12.95
C ARG A 65 -16.08 14.03 -11.85
N ALA A 66 -15.86 15.28 -12.29
CA ALA A 66 -15.90 16.47 -11.47
C ALA A 66 -16.90 16.35 -10.31
N PRO A 67 -16.50 16.74 -9.07
CA PRO A 67 -17.32 16.56 -7.89
C PRO A 67 -18.75 17.05 -8.14
N LEU A 68 -19.73 16.28 -7.65
CA LEU A 68 -21.15 16.61 -7.80
C LEU A 68 -21.39 18.06 -7.36
N ARG A 69 -21.82 18.91 -8.29
CA ARG A 69 -22.13 20.33 -8.05
C ARG A 69 -23.30 20.47 -7.09
N ARG A 70 -22.99 20.60 -5.80
CA ARG A 70 -23.99 20.71 -4.71
C ARG A 70 -24.81 21.99 -4.77
N ASP A 71 -24.31 22.98 -5.48
CA ASP A 71 -24.95 24.26 -5.74
C ASP A 71 -26.14 24.17 -6.72
N LEU A 72 -26.29 23.04 -7.44
CA LEU A 72 -27.41 22.81 -8.36
C LEU A 72 -28.67 22.24 -7.68
N GLY A 73 -28.61 21.91 -6.38
CA GLY A 73 -29.74 21.40 -5.62
C GLY A 73 -30.23 20.00 -6.05
N TRP A 74 -30.81 19.25 -5.10
CA TRP A 74 -31.30 17.88 -5.32
C TRP A 74 -32.72 17.82 -5.91
N ARG A 75 -33.28 18.93 -6.41
CA ARG A 75 -34.72 19.13 -6.61
C ARG A 75 -35.14 19.40 -8.07
N GLN A 76 -34.59 18.70 -9.06
CA GLN A 76 -35.19 18.70 -10.42
C GLN A 76 -35.15 17.31 -11.09
N GLY A 77 -35.15 16.23 -10.29
CA GLY A 77 -35.39 14.88 -10.78
C GLY A 77 -36.89 14.63 -10.89
N GLY A 78 -37.44 14.82 -12.09
CA GLY A 78 -38.85 14.64 -12.37
C GLY A 78 -39.35 13.21 -12.12
N TRP A 79 -40.21 13.07 -11.11
CA TRP A 79 -41.27 12.08 -11.10
C TRP A 79 -42.59 12.86 -11.19
N GLN A 80 -42.90 13.32 -12.40
CA GLN A 80 -44.24 13.80 -12.70
C GLN A 80 -45.14 12.56 -12.86
N HIS A 81 -45.70 12.09 -11.75
CA HIS A 81 -46.83 11.15 -11.82
C HIS A 81 -48.06 11.97 -12.20
N GLY A 82 -48.60 11.65 -13.38
CA GLY A 82 -49.79 12.29 -13.94
C GLY A 82 -51.07 11.90 -13.21
N CYS A 83 -52.00 12.86 -13.27
CA CYS A 83 -53.44 12.85 -12.99
C CYS A 83 -53.89 12.42 -11.60
#